data_AF-A0A956LK27-F1
#
_entry.id   AF-A0A956LK27-F1
#
_cell.length_a   1.000
_cell.length_b   1.000
_cell.length_c   1.000
_cell.angle_alpha   90.00
_cell.angle_beta   90.00
_cell.angle_gamma   90.00
#
_symmetry.space_group_name_H-M   'P 1'
#
loop_
_entity.id
_entity.type
_entity.pdbx_description
1 polymer ?
#
loop_
_entity_poly.entity_id
_entity_poly.type
_entity_poly.pdbx_seq_one_letter_code
_entity_poly.pdbx_strand_id
1 'polypeptide(L)'
;MSSRARAALATALLAAVAGLTLPSCRDDTRALAEDYVAAVNTRAASFCRCFAPLVGYRSTDILGCVESERFEDEQRACVIDLLMSAEGPSPDEAIACLMSVELDYAYCLDALSCDDLDGLARCMTTYNDDARACPSLSERDRQQFVNCHFVE
;
A
#
# COMPACT_ATOMS: atom_id res chain seq x y z
N MET A 1 27.60 30.11 -44.00
CA MET A 1 27.40 28.93 -43.14
C MET A 1 25.95 28.47 -43.29
N SER A 2 25.75 27.20 -43.67
CA SER A 2 24.49 26.66 -44.23
C SER A 2 23.45 26.29 -43.17
N SER A 3 22.18 26.69 -43.40
CA SER A 3 21.01 26.44 -42.54
C SER A 3 20.73 24.96 -42.22
N ARG A 4 21.36 24.02 -42.93
CA ARG A 4 21.16 22.57 -42.71
C ARG A 4 21.82 22.04 -41.43
N ALA A 5 22.82 22.73 -40.88
CA ALA A 5 23.50 22.30 -39.65
C ALA A 5 22.70 22.57 -38.37
N ARG A 6 21.72 23.49 -38.40
CA ARG A 6 20.90 23.85 -37.23
C ARG A 6 19.75 22.88 -36.96
N ALA A 7 19.26 22.17 -37.99
CA ALA A 7 18.16 21.23 -37.83
C ALA A 7 18.59 19.88 -37.20
N ALA A 8 19.83 19.45 -37.42
CA ALA A 8 20.33 18.17 -36.89
C ALA A 8 20.63 18.21 -35.38
N LEU A 9 20.96 19.38 -34.81
CA LEU A 9 21.20 19.52 -33.36
C LEU A 9 19.91 19.60 -32.54
N ALA A 10 18.79 20.05 -33.12
CA ALA A 10 17.53 20.16 -32.39
C ALA A 10 16.89 18.79 -32.11
N THR A 11 17.07 17.82 -33.00
CA THR A 11 16.46 16.48 -32.85
C THR A 11 17.24 15.59 -31.87
N ALA A 12 18.55 15.85 -31.67
CA ALA A 12 19.36 15.07 -30.73
C ALA A 12 19.11 15.45 -29.25
N LEU A 13 18.73 16.71 -28.97
CA LEU A 13 18.44 17.14 -27.59
C LEU A 13 17.09 16.66 -27.06
N LEU A 14 16.09 16.46 -27.92
CA LEU A 14 14.76 16.01 -27.49
C LEU A 14 14.72 14.52 -27.11
N ALA A 15 15.60 13.69 -27.67
CA ALA A 15 15.69 12.27 -27.32
C ALA A 15 16.43 12.03 -25.99
N ALA A 16 17.31 12.95 -25.56
CA ALA A 16 18.07 12.81 -24.32
C ALA A 16 17.25 13.17 -23.06
N VAL A 17 16.22 14.02 -23.19
CA VAL A 17 15.38 14.43 -22.05
C VAL A 17 14.30 13.37 -21.73
N ALA A 18 13.92 12.54 -22.70
CA ALA A 18 12.96 11.45 -22.48
C ALA A 18 13.57 10.21 -21.80
N GLY A 19 14.91 10.12 -21.69
CA GLY A 19 15.61 8.92 -21.21
C GLY A 19 16.20 8.99 -19.80
N LEU A 20 16.07 10.12 -19.09
CA LEU A 20 16.87 10.40 -17.87
C LEU A 20 16.09 10.57 -16.56
N THR A 21 14.77 10.32 -16.50
CA THR A 21 13.98 10.59 -15.28
C THR A 21 13.14 9.43 -14.73
N LEU A 22 13.20 8.24 -15.32
CA LEU A 22 12.37 7.09 -14.91
C LEU A 22 12.91 6.20 -13.76
N PRO A 23 14.23 6.06 -13.51
CA PRO A 23 14.70 5.14 -12.46
C PRO A 23 14.35 5.64 -11.05
N SER A 24 14.55 6.93 -10.77
CA SER A 24 14.39 7.47 -9.42
C SER A 24 12.95 7.40 -8.93
N CYS A 25 11.98 7.75 -9.79
CA CYS A 25 10.56 7.70 -9.41
C CYS A 25 10.11 6.25 -9.13
N ARG A 26 10.64 5.27 -9.88
CA ARG A 26 10.28 3.86 -9.70
C ARG A 26 10.88 3.27 -8.42
N ASP A 27 12.09 3.69 -8.06
CA ASP A 27 12.72 3.28 -6.81
C ASP A 27 11.99 3.88 -5.59
N ASP A 28 11.52 5.13 -5.70
CA ASP A 28 10.73 5.80 -4.67
C ASP A 28 9.36 5.13 -4.45
N THR A 29 8.62 4.80 -5.53
CA THR A 29 7.35 4.04 -5.43
C THR A 29 7.56 2.67 -4.79
N ARG A 30 8.66 1.99 -5.11
CA ARG A 30 8.95 0.66 -4.56
C ARG A 30 9.21 0.73 -3.06
N ALA A 31 10.04 1.68 -2.62
CA ALA A 31 10.28 1.90 -1.20
C ALA A 31 8.98 2.21 -0.46
N LEU A 32 8.12 3.04 -1.05
CA LEU A 32 6.81 3.36 -0.48
C LEU A 32 5.88 2.14 -0.39
N ALA A 33 5.88 1.26 -1.40
CA ALA A 33 5.14 0.01 -1.36
C ALA A 33 5.67 -0.97 -0.29
N GLU A 34 7.00 -1.04 -0.11
CA GLU A 34 7.63 -1.82 0.96
C GLU A 34 7.25 -1.29 2.35
N ASP A 35 7.27 0.03 2.54
CA ASP A 35 6.85 0.70 3.77
C ASP A 35 5.36 0.46 4.07
N TYR A 36 4.51 0.51 3.05
CA TYR A 36 3.10 0.19 3.18
C TYR A 36 2.89 -1.26 3.65
N VAL A 37 3.60 -2.22 3.06
CA VAL A 37 3.52 -3.62 3.51
C VAL A 37 3.99 -3.77 4.97
N ALA A 38 5.03 -3.04 5.37
CA ALA A 38 5.47 -3.03 6.76
C ALA A 38 4.38 -2.48 7.71
N ALA A 39 3.69 -1.40 7.34
CA ALA A 39 2.58 -0.84 8.12
C ALA A 39 1.41 -1.83 8.27
N VAL A 40 1.04 -2.52 7.17
CA VAL A 40 0.00 -3.57 7.21
C VAL A 40 0.39 -4.70 8.17
N ASN A 41 1.66 -5.12 8.17
CA ASN A 41 2.17 -6.14 9.09
C ASN A 41 2.13 -5.67 10.55
N THR A 42 2.49 -4.41 10.83
CA THR A 42 2.41 -3.84 12.18
C THR A 42 0.97 -3.87 12.70
N ARG A 43 0.01 -3.37 11.90
CA ARG A 43 -1.42 -3.44 12.23
C ARG A 43 -1.87 -4.89 12.49
N ALA A 44 -1.50 -5.81 11.58
CA ALA A 44 -1.90 -7.21 11.69
C ALA A 44 -1.39 -7.84 12.99
N ALA A 45 -0.14 -7.62 13.36
CA ALA A 45 0.44 -8.12 14.61
C ALA A 45 -0.29 -7.60 15.85
N SER A 46 -0.62 -6.30 15.91
CA SER A 46 -1.37 -5.70 17.02
C SER A 46 -2.77 -6.32 17.17
N PHE A 47 -3.49 -6.48 16.05
CA PHE A 47 -4.81 -7.11 16.05
C PHE A 47 -4.74 -8.59 16.45
N CYS A 48 -3.82 -9.36 15.85
CA CYS A 48 -3.71 -10.81 16.03
C CYS A 48 -3.38 -11.21 17.46
N ARG A 49 -2.46 -10.47 18.09
CA ARG A 49 -2.05 -10.76 19.46
C ARG A 49 -3.17 -10.59 20.47
N CYS A 50 -4.04 -9.61 20.25
CA CYS A 50 -4.92 -9.08 21.30
C CYS A 50 -6.39 -9.43 21.04
N PHE A 51 -6.90 -9.12 19.86
CA PHE A 51 -8.33 -9.18 19.56
C PHE A 51 -8.74 -10.42 18.78
N ALA A 52 -7.88 -10.98 17.92
CA ALA A 52 -8.22 -12.16 17.11
C ALA A 52 -8.72 -13.37 17.94
N PRO A 53 -8.18 -13.69 19.14
CA PRO A 53 -8.72 -14.76 19.97
C PRO A 53 -10.17 -14.52 20.47
N LEU A 54 -10.63 -13.27 20.47
CA LEU A 54 -11.93 -12.85 21.00
C LEU A 54 -12.98 -12.67 19.90
N VAL A 55 -12.60 -12.10 18.75
CA VAL A 55 -13.51 -11.77 17.65
C VAL A 55 -13.35 -12.66 16.43
N GLY A 56 -12.32 -13.52 16.41
CA GLY A 56 -12.03 -14.47 15.33
C GLY A 56 -10.99 -13.98 14.32
N TYR A 57 -10.43 -14.94 13.59
CA TYR A 57 -9.31 -14.78 12.64
C TYR A 57 -9.75 -14.42 11.21
N ARG A 58 -11.03 -14.07 10.99
CA ARG A 58 -11.59 -13.80 9.64
C ARG A 58 -12.61 -12.67 9.63
N SER A 59 -12.35 -11.60 10.38
CA SER A 59 -13.16 -10.38 10.23
C SER A 59 -12.93 -9.83 8.82
N THR A 60 -13.97 -9.61 8.01
CA THR A 60 -13.85 -9.24 6.58
C THR A 60 -13.23 -7.86 6.33
N ASP A 61 -13.13 -7.01 7.35
CA ASP A 61 -12.67 -5.63 7.24
C ASP A 61 -11.19 -5.45 7.60
N ILE A 62 -10.61 -6.49 8.20
CA ILE A 62 -9.19 -6.59 8.51
C ILE A 62 -8.77 -7.86 7.81
N LEU A 63 -7.85 -7.81 6.86
CA LEU A 63 -7.21 -9.01 6.33
C LEU A 63 -6.34 -9.62 7.45
N GLY A 64 -7.00 -10.11 8.49
CA GLY A 64 -6.54 -10.15 9.86
C GLY A 64 -6.20 -11.56 10.22
N CYS A 65 -4.92 -11.77 10.49
CA CYS A 65 -4.28 -13.03 10.83
C CYS A 65 -4.31 -14.08 9.72
N VAL A 66 -3.35 -13.96 8.80
CA VAL A 66 -2.64 -15.16 8.33
C VAL A 66 -1.96 -15.80 9.54
N GLU A 67 -1.83 -17.13 9.58
CA GLU A 67 -1.28 -17.90 10.72
C GLU A 67 0.05 -17.35 11.28
N SER A 68 0.78 -16.56 10.48
CA SER A 68 2.09 -16.00 10.79
C SER A 68 2.12 -14.55 11.32
N GLU A 69 0.97 -13.90 11.55
CA GLU A 69 0.87 -12.48 12.02
C GLU A 69 1.48 -11.43 11.07
N ARG A 70 1.91 -11.84 9.87
CA ARG A 70 2.54 -11.00 8.85
C ARG A 70 2.34 -11.62 7.47
N PHE A 71 2.60 -10.85 6.42
CA PHE A 71 2.75 -11.41 5.08
C PHE A 71 3.97 -12.33 4.98
N GLU A 72 3.79 -13.44 4.28
CA GLU A 72 4.87 -14.26 3.77
C GLU A 72 5.60 -13.55 2.63
N ASP A 73 6.81 -14.02 2.30
CA ASP A 73 7.64 -13.38 1.27
C ASP A 73 6.95 -13.33 -0.10
N GLU A 74 6.18 -14.36 -0.46
CA GLU A 74 5.43 -14.43 -1.72
C GLU A 74 4.25 -13.45 -1.73
N GLN A 75 3.52 -13.33 -0.62
CA GLN A 75 2.42 -12.37 -0.48
C GLN A 75 2.96 -10.93 -0.51
N ARG A 76 4.07 -10.67 0.18
CA ARG A 76 4.78 -9.37 0.12
C ARG A 76 5.17 -9.03 -1.31
N ALA A 77 5.77 -9.98 -2.04
CA ALA A 77 6.16 -9.77 -3.43
C ALA A 77 4.94 -9.47 -4.32
N CYS A 78 3.83 -10.22 -4.15
CA CYS A 78 2.58 -9.98 -4.87
C CYS A 78 2.03 -8.56 -4.64
N VAL A 79 1.98 -8.12 -3.38
CA VAL A 79 1.48 -6.77 -3.05
C VAL A 79 2.39 -5.69 -3.64
N ILE A 80 3.71 -5.81 -3.53
CA ILE A 80 4.64 -4.83 -4.09
C ILE A 80 4.50 -4.79 -5.61
N ASP A 81 4.48 -5.94 -6.30
CA ASP A 81 4.36 -5.99 -7.76
C ASP A 81 3.02 -5.42 -8.24
N LEU A 82 1.93 -5.66 -7.51
CA LEU A 82 0.63 -5.04 -7.76
C LEU A 82 0.71 -3.51 -7.63
N LEU A 83 1.24 -2.99 -6.53
CA LEU A 83 1.34 -1.55 -6.29
C LEU A 83 2.25 -0.86 -7.32
N MET A 84 3.33 -1.51 -7.72
CA MET A 84 4.23 -1.05 -8.78
C MET A 84 3.62 -1.07 -10.18
N SER A 85 2.54 -1.81 -10.39
CA SER A 85 1.84 -1.95 -11.66
C SER A 85 0.45 -1.32 -11.68
N ALA A 86 0.02 -0.71 -10.56
CA ALA A 86 -1.28 -0.09 -10.41
C ALA A 86 -1.46 1.06 -11.40
N GLU A 87 -2.58 1.04 -12.13
CA GLU A 87 -2.93 2.06 -13.11
C GLU A 87 -3.89 3.07 -12.46
N GLY A 88 -3.50 4.35 -12.40
CA GLY A 88 -4.30 5.40 -11.80
C GLY A 88 -3.55 6.74 -11.73
N PRO A 89 -4.24 7.86 -11.41
CA PRO A 89 -3.62 9.18 -11.47
C PRO A 89 -2.47 9.41 -10.49
N SER A 90 -2.26 8.56 -9.49
CA SER A 90 -1.17 8.69 -8.52
C SER A 90 -1.10 7.50 -7.53
N PRO A 91 -0.60 6.33 -7.95
CA PRO A 91 -0.42 5.19 -7.04
C PRO A 91 0.39 5.57 -5.79
N ASP A 92 1.41 6.42 -5.92
CA ASP A 92 2.17 6.93 -4.77
C ASP A 92 1.31 7.70 -3.76
N GLU A 93 0.38 8.56 -4.22
CA GLU A 93 -0.49 9.31 -3.30
C GLU A 93 -1.50 8.37 -2.61
N ALA A 94 -2.00 7.37 -3.34
CA ALA A 94 -2.88 6.35 -2.77
C ALA A 94 -2.14 5.52 -1.70
N ILE A 95 -0.93 5.05 -1.99
CA ILE A 95 -0.11 4.26 -1.07
C ILE A 95 0.27 5.11 0.15
N ALA A 96 0.72 6.35 -0.05
CA ALA A 96 1.08 7.24 1.06
C ALA A 96 -0.11 7.54 1.98
N CYS A 97 -1.31 7.77 1.42
CA CYS A 97 -2.52 7.95 2.21
C CYS A 97 -2.86 6.69 3.00
N LEU A 98 -2.93 5.54 2.34
CA LEU A 98 -3.26 4.26 2.98
C LEU A 98 -2.23 3.89 4.06
N MET A 99 -0.95 4.14 3.84
CA MET A 99 0.10 3.91 4.84
C MET A 99 -0.17 4.67 6.15
N SER A 100 -0.60 5.94 6.08
CA SER A 100 -0.98 6.70 7.29
C SER A 100 -2.14 6.04 8.02
N VAL A 101 -3.17 5.60 7.28
CA VAL A 101 -4.35 4.93 7.83
C VAL A 101 -3.97 3.61 8.53
N GLU A 102 -3.07 2.82 7.92
CA GLU A 102 -2.61 1.57 8.52
C GLU A 102 -1.84 1.80 9.83
N LEU A 103 -0.98 2.81 9.87
CA LEU A 103 -0.21 3.17 11.06
C LEU A 103 -1.12 3.72 12.17
N ASP A 104 -2.02 4.64 11.85
CA ASP A 104 -2.97 5.21 12.81
C ASP A 104 -3.87 4.14 13.43
N TYR A 105 -4.29 3.16 12.62
CA TYR A 105 -5.07 2.06 13.14
C TYR A 105 -4.24 1.12 14.02
N ALA A 106 -2.99 0.82 13.66
CA ALA A 106 -2.07 0.07 14.52
C ALA A 106 -1.86 0.76 15.88
N TYR A 107 -1.63 2.09 15.88
CA TYR A 107 -1.53 2.88 17.11
C TYR A 107 -2.81 2.84 17.94
N CYS A 108 -3.98 2.89 17.29
CA CYS A 108 -5.27 2.75 17.96
C CYS A 108 -5.37 1.40 18.68
N LEU A 109 -5.03 0.31 18.00
CA LEU A 109 -5.05 -1.05 18.57
C LEU A 109 -4.09 -1.20 19.77
N ASP A 110 -2.87 -0.69 19.66
CA ASP A 110 -1.85 -0.77 20.71
C ASP A 110 -2.22 0.03 21.98
N ALA A 111 -3.10 1.03 21.86
CA ALA A 111 -3.57 1.83 22.98
C ALA A 111 -4.71 1.17 23.78
N LEU A 112 -5.33 0.12 23.26
CA LEU A 112 -6.45 -0.57 23.88
C LEU A 112 -5.99 -1.73 24.77
N SER A 113 -6.79 -2.04 25.79
CA SER A 113 -6.73 -3.36 26.43
C SER A 113 -7.46 -4.40 25.56
N CYS A 114 -7.04 -5.67 25.63
CA CYS A 114 -7.62 -6.71 24.76
C CYS A 114 -9.11 -6.99 25.01
N ASP A 115 -9.63 -6.60 26.17
CA ASP A 115 -11.05 -6.71 26.51
C ASP A 115 -11.89 -5.47 26.09
N ASP A 116 -11.27 -4.39 25.60
CA ASP A 116 -11.98 -3.19 25.13
C ASP A 116 -12.51 -3.36 23.70
N LEU A 117 -13.55 -4.19 23.56
CA LEU A 117 -14.21 -4.44 22.27
C LEU A 117 -14.95 -3.20 21.73
N ASP A 118 -15.40 -2.29 22.60
CA ASP A 118 -16.02 -1.04 22.19
C ASP A 118 -14.97 -0.07 21.60
N GLY A 119 -13.78 -0.02 22.22
CA GLY A 119 -12.61 0.66 21.67
C GLY A 119 -12.21 0.11 20.32
N LEU A 120 -12.15 -1.22 20.17
CA LEU A 120 -11.87 -1.88 18.90
C LEU A 120 -12.86 -1.47 17.81
N ALA A 121 -14.16 -1.49 18.11
CA ALA A 121 -15.21 -1.10 17.16
C ALA A 121 -15.06 0.36 16.69
N ARG A 122 -14.66 1.27 17.59
CA ARG A 122 -14.35 2.67 17.23
C ARG A 122 -13.13 2.76 16.32
N CYS A 123 -12.03 2.08 16.67
CA CYS A 123 -10.83 2.06 15.83
C CYS A 123 -11.14 1.53 14.41
N MET A 124 -11.93 0.46 14.29
CA MET A 124 -12.36 -0.10 13.00
C MET A 124 -13.24 0.86 12.20
N THR A 125 -14.14 1.61 12.87
CA THR A 125 -14.98 2.60 12.21
C THR A 125 -14.13 3.71 11.63
N THR A 126 -13.22 4.29 12.42
CA THR A 126 -12.29 5.33 11.98
C THR A 126 -11.41 4.84 10.81
N TYR A 127 -10.82 3.64 10.94
CA TYR A 127 -10.04 3.03 9.86
C TYR A 127 -10.82 2.95 8.54
N ASN A 128 -12.07 2.48 8.58
CA ASN A 128 -12.90 2.36 7.39
C ASN A 128 -13.26 3.72 6.77
N ASP A 129 -13.53 4.72 7.60
CA ASP A 129 -13.84 6.08 7.13
C ASP A 129 -12.61 6.74 6.50
N ASP A 130 -11.44 6.64 7.13
CA ASP A 130 -10.19 7.21 6.64
C ASP A 130 -9.72 6.50 5.36
N ALA A 131 -9.79 5.17 5.31
CA ALA A 131 -9.44 4.39 4.12
C ALA A 131 -10.33 4.75 2.91
N ARG A 132 -11.61 5.07 3.13
CA ARG A 132 -12.54 5.53 2.08
C ARG A 132 -12.25 6.95 1.59
N ALA A 133 -11.62 7.77 2.42
CA ALA A 133 -11.20 9.12 2.06
C ALA A 133 -9.94 9.13 1.20
N CYS A 134 -9.13 8.07 1.25
CA CYS A 134 -7.96 7.94 0.41
C CYS A 134 -8.30 7.83 -1.09
N PRO A 135 -7.41 8.33 -1.98
CA PRO A 135 -7.51 8.04 -3.41
C PRO A 135 -7.60 6.53 -3.64
N SER A 136 -8.66 6.09 -4.31
CA SER A 136 -8.90 4.67 -4.52
C SER A 136 -8.05 4.13 -5.66
N LEU A 137 -7.39 2.99 -5.43
CA LEU A 137 -6.92 2.11 -6.50
C LEU A 137 -8.10 1.66 -7.37
N SER A 138 -7.83 1.24 -8.61
CA SER A 138 -8.86 0.69 -9.48
C SER A 138 -9.54 -0.52 -8.83
N GLU A 139 -10.82 -0.79 -9.17
CA GLU A 139 -11.54 -1.96 -8.63
C GLU A 139 -10.81 -3.29 -8.91
N ARG A 140 -10.16 -3.37 -10.09
CA ARG A 140 -9.27 -4.48 -10.45
C ARG A 140 -8.12 -4.61 -9.46
N ASP A 141 -7.40 -3.52 -9.19
CA ASP A 141 -6.23 -3.57 -8.31
C ASP A 141 -6.64 -3.86 -6.86
N ARG A 142 -7.78 -3.33 -6.41
CA ARG A 142 -8.36 -3.68 -5.09
C ARG A 142 -8.66 -5.17 -4.99
N GLN A 143 -9.25 -5.77 -6.02
CA GLN A 143 -9.53 -7.21 -6.03
C GLN A 143 -8.23 -8.03 -6.07
N GLN A 144 -7.23 -7.59 -6.84
CA GLN A 144 -5.93 -8.25 -6.88
C GLN A 144 -5.20 -8.13 -5.53
N PHE A 145 -5.36 -7.02 -4.82
CA PHE A 145 -4.80 -6.84 -3.48
C PHE A 145 -5.34 -7.89 -2.51
N VAL A 146 -6.67 -8.11 -2.52
CA VAL A 146 -7.30 -9.19 -1.74
C VAL A 146 -6.72 -10.55 -2.16
N ASN A 147 -6.56 -10.82 -3.45
CA ASN A 147 -6.00 -12.08 -3.92
C ASN A 147 -4.55 -12.32 -3.46
N CYS A 148 -3.73 -11.25 -3.34
CA CYS A 148 -2.37 -11.37 -2.81
C CYS A 148 -2.32 -11.88 -1.36
N HIS A 149 -3.42 -11.78 -0.60
CA HIS A 149 -3.50 -12.31 0.77
C HIS A 149 -3.87 -13.80 0.82
N PHE A 150 -4.36 -14.35 -0.28
CA PHE A 150 -4.83 -15.74 -0.39
C PHE A 150 -4.06 -16.54 -1.44
N VAL A 151 -2.79 -16.16 -1.70
CA VAL A 151 -1.90 -16.98 -2.52
C VAL A 151 -1.72 -18.33 -1.79
N GLU A 152 -2.26 -19.40 -2.39
CA GLU A 152 -2.19 -20.79 -1.92
C GLU A 152 -0.91 -21.50 -2.40
#